data_AF-A0A929MYY4-F1
#
_entry.id   AF-A0A929MYY4-F1
#
_cell.length_a   1.000
_cell.length_b   1.000
_cell.length_c   1.000
_cell.angle_alpha   90.00
_cell.angle_beta   90.00
_cell.angle_gamma   90.00
#
_symmetry.space_group_name_H-M   'P 1'
#
loop_
_entity.id
_entity.type
_entity.pdbx_description
1 polymer ?
#
loop_
_entity_poly.entity_id
_entity_poly.type
_entity_poly.pdbx_seq_one_letter_code
_entity_poly.pdbx_strand_id
1 'polypeptide(L)'
;MRLFRYASYFPDLPGHTSTINHFASELREWHTKALSIYEDLGYALHGYTEWQGKAQEEFVSTVVAERGQMDALCEGLSRAYQAVEAFARVCYNQYWEVADIRYRAEQLDAYYDGLSWSEAWEQSSAIDAQFALLQALYGDVKARRAEAEADCAAVLREALHVEPVDIRKPDDADQSPFNASELRAMSQGTLDSLAEEIEHGSHPPFAIAQGSIGDCYFLASVGAFAQTQRGRDYLYSLVRVHRDAEGAVDGFLVTMPGTPHDPNPSGEDTVFVSDTYVRGANGAQPNIASIFESALAQTCPAGTQSLYSLGAGSGFSAVGMHVLSGHKGGIAIITNDPVKAERIPQHIEFALDQGHPVTTETSPVSHTAEVEVDGTRKTITIEAAHAYTVIAADDGGITISNPWGHNNEAGGSGSPANNKPQVGGTFRMSWDDYRRCFMSYTYGRIP
;
A
#
# COMPACT_ATOMS: atom_id res chain seq x y z
N MET A 1 56.86 7.20 2.78
CA MET A 1 56.28 5.85 2.96
C MET A 1 54.78 6.04 3.07
N ARG A 2 54.03 5.52 2.10
CA ARG A 2 52.58 5.71 2.05
C ARG A 2 51.90 4.84 3.11
N LEU A 3 50.90 5.39 3.79
CA LEU A 3 50.20 4.73 4.90
C LEU A 3 49.04 3.83 4.44
N PHE A 4 48.57 3.95 3.20
CA PHE A 4 47.39 3.23 2.67
C PHE A 4 47.44 3.13 1.14
N ARG A 5 46.71 2.17 0.55
CA ARG A 5 46.46 2.06 -0.90
C ARG A 5 45.07 2.59 -1.22
N TYR A 6 44.89 3.26 -2.36
CA TYR A 6 43.59 3.79 -2.79
C TYR A 6 42.68 2.62 -3.17
N ALA A 7 43.22 1.58 -3.82
CA ALA A 7 42.46 0.40 -4.21
C ALA A 7 41.79 -0.33 -3.03
N SER A 8 42.37 -0.29 -1.82
CA SER A 8 41.79 -0.97 -0.65
C SER A 8 40.51 -0.32 -0.12
N TYR A 9 40.12 0.85 -0.62
CA TYR A 9 38.86 1.51 -0.25
C TYR A 9 37.65 0.98 -1.03
N PHE A 10 37.87 0.10 -2.01
CA PHE A 10 36.84 -0.40 -2.92
C PHE A 10 36.74 -1.94 -2.85
N PRO A 11 36.29 -2.52 -1.72
CA PRO A 11 36.12 -3.96 -1.59
C PRO A 11 34.97 -4.48 -2.47
N ASP A 12 34.98 -5.78 -2.73
CA ASP A 12 33.86 -6.44 -3.42
C ASP A 12 32.57 -6.30 -2.60
N LEU A 13 31.44 -6.19 -3.30
CA LEU A 13 30.12 -6.17 -2.67
C LEU A 13 29.61 -7.60 -2.44
N PRO A 14 28.82 -7.84 -1.38
CA PRO A 14 28.25 -9.16 -1.11
C PRO A 14 27.19 -9.55 -2.16
N GLY A 15 26.99 -10.86 -2.31
CA GLY A 15 25.98 -11.45 -3.20
C GLY A 15 26.59 -12.19 -4.38
N HIS A 16 26.98 -13.45 -4.14
CA HIS A 16 27.51 -14.33 -5.19
C HIS A 16 26.41 -14.66 -6.20
N THR A 17 26.59 -14.21 -7.44
CA THR A 17 25.59 -14.35 -8.52
C THR A 17 25.22 -15.81 -8.79
N SER A 18 26.16 -16.75 -8.65
CA SER A 18 25.90 -18.18 -8.77
C SER A 18 24.90 -18.70 -7.73
N THR A 19 24.99 -18.22 -6.49
CA THR A 19 24.08 -18.62 -5.40
C THR A 19 22.69 -18.04 -5.62
N ILE A 20 22.62 -16.76 -6.02
CA ILE A 20 21.34 -16.08 -6.28
C ILE A 20 20.63 -16.72 -7.48
N ASN A 21 21.36 -17.00 -8.57
CA ASN A 21 20.80 -17.70 -9.74
C ASN A 21 20.36 -19.13 -9.44
N HIS A 22 21.06 -19.82 -8.52
CA HIS A 22 20.64 -21.15 -8.07
C HIS A 22 19.28 -21.07 -7.36
N PHE A 23 19.12 -20.13 -6.42
CA PHE A 23 17.85 -19.93 -5.73
C PHE A 23 16.71 -19.54 -6.69
N ALA A 24 16.97 -18.65 -7.66
CA ALA A 24 15.99 -18.34 -8.71
C ALA A 24 15.56 -19.59 -9.51
N SER A 25 16.52 -20.48 -9.79
CA SER A 25 16.23 -21.74 -10.48
C SER A 25 15.35 -22.67 -9.64
N GLU A 26 15.57 -22.74 -8.31
CA GLU A 26 14.71 -23.51 -7.41
C GLU A 26 13.26 -22.97 -7.38
N LEU A 27 13.10 -21.65 -7.30
CA LEU A 27 11.77 -21.01 -7.38
C LEU A 27 11.08 -21.29 -8.71
N ARG A 28 11.83 -21.26 -9.83
CA ARG A 28 11.29 -21.62 -11.15
C ARG A 28 10.86 -23.09 -11.21
N GLU A 29 11.61 -24.00 -10.60
CA GLU A 29 11.19 -25.41 -10.50
C GLU A 29 9.90 -25.58 -9.68
N TRP A 30 9.75 -24.81 -8.60
CA TRP A 30 8.52 -24.80 -7.80
C TRP A 30 7.34 -24.26 -8.62
N HIS A 31 7.54 -23.18 -9.37
CA HIS A 31 6.57 -22.65 -10.32
C HIS A 31 6.12 -23.72 -11.33
N THR A 32 7.05 -24.44 -11.96
CA THR A 32 6.72 -25.51 -12.90
C THR A 32 5.91 -26.64 -12.24
N LYS A 33 6.21 -26.99 -10.99
CA LYS A 33 5.43 -28.00 -10.25
C LYS A 33 4.01 -27.50 -9.93
N ALA A 34 3.88 -26.25 -9.50
CA ALA A 34 2.58 -25.63 -9.23
C ALA A 34 1.72 -25.57 -10.50
N LEU A 35 2.31 -25.19 -11.63
CA LEU A 35 1.63 -25.16 -12.93
C LEU A 35 1.14 -26.56 -13.36
N SER A 36 1.94 -27.60 -13.14
CA SER A 36 1.51 -28.97 -13.40
C SER A 36 0.29 -29.37 -12.57
N ILE A 37 0.24 -28.97 -11.29
CA ILE A 37 -0.92 -29.25 -10.42
C ILE A 37 -2.15 -28.46 -10.89
N TYR A 38 -1.96 -27.19 -11.28
CA TYR A 38 -3.02 -26.37 -11.86
C TYR A 38 -3.63 -27.02 -13.12
N GLU A 39 -2.78 -27.52 -14.02
CA GLU A 39 -3.20 -28.22 -15.23
C GLU A 39 -3.96 -29.52 -14.89
N ASP A 40 -3.46 -30.31 -13.93
CA ASP A 40 -4.10 -31.55 -13.46
C ASP A 40 -5.51 -31.28 -12.89
N LEU A 41 -5.70 -30.21 -12.11
CA LEU A 41 -7.03 -29.78 -11.64
C LEU A 41 -7.93 -29.40 -12.82
N GLY A 42 -7.36 -28.77 -13.85
CA GLY A 42 -8.08 -28.48 -15.09
C GLY A 42 -8.52 -29.73 -15.85
N TYR A 43 -7.66 -30.75 -15.95
CA TYR A 43 -8.04 -32.03 -16.54
C TYR A 43 -9.12 -32.75 -15.73
N ALA A 44 -9.05 -32.66 -14.40
CA ALA A 44 -10.07 -33.23 -13.52
C ALA A 44 -11.46 -32.62 -13.81
N LEU A 45 -11.55 -31.32 -14.14
CA LEU A 45 -12.80 -30.64 -14.57
C LEU A 45 -13.44 -31.24 -15.83
N HIS A 46 -12.66 -31.89 -16.68
CA HIS A 46 -13.14 -32.46 -17.94
C HIS A 46 -13.36 -33.98 -17.87
N GLY A 47 -12.91 -34.65 -16.80
CA GLY A 47 -12.86 -36.11 -16.68
C GLY A 47 -14.16 -36.82 -16.27
N TYR A 48 -15.22 -36.10 -15.87
CA TYR A 48 -16.42 -36.68 -15.24
C TYR A 48 -17.71 -36.57 -16.07
N THR A 49 -17.65 -36.80 -17.38
CA THR A 49 -18.75 -36.53 -18.34
C THR A 49 -20.11 -37.19 -18.03
N GLU A 50 -20.15 -38.21 -17.16
CA GLU A 50 -21.37 -38.94 -16.79
C GLU A 50 -21.84 -38.72 -15.33
N TRP A 51 -21.05 -38.02 -14.51
CA TRP A 51 -21.39 -37.77 -13.10
C TRP A 51 -22.36 -36.60 -12.99
N GLN A 52 -23.43 -36.71 -12.18
CA GLN A 52 -24.44 -35.67 -12.00
C GLN A 52 -24.91 -35.54 -10.55
N GLY A 53 -25.48 -34.38 -10.23
CA GLY A 53 -26.12 -34.06 -8.93
C GLY A 53 -25.18 -33.33 -7.97
N LYS A 54 -25.65 -33.10 -6.73
CA LYS A 54 -24.96 -32.25 -5.73
C LYS A 54 -23.49 -32.56 -5.52
N ALA A 55 -23.09 -33.83 -5.55
CA ALA A 55 -21.69 -34.19 -5.37
C ALA A 55 -20.80 -33.70 -6.53
N GLN A 56 -21.33 -33.70 -7.76
CA GLN A 56 -20.65 -33.10 -8.91
C GLN A 56 -20.58 -31.58 -8.76
N GLU A 57 -21.68 -30.93 -8.38
CA GLU A 57 -21.74 -29.48 -8.18
C GLU A 57 -20.69 -29.00 -7.15
N GLU A 58 -20.62 -29.68 -6.00
CA GLU A 58 -19.62 -29.40 -4.95
C GLU A 58 -18.19 -29.69 -5.43
N PHE A 59 -17.98 -30.76 -6.19
CA PHE A 59 -16.67 -31.06 -6.76
C PHE A 59 -16.22 -29.97 -7.74
N VAL A 60 -17.09 -29.57 -8.68
CA VAL A 60 -16.79 -28.49 -9.64
C VAL A 60 -16.48 -27.20 -8.90
N SER A 61 -17.33 -26.82 -7.94
CA SER A 61 -17.15 -25.59 -7.17
C SER A 61 -15.83 -25.59 -6.39
N THR A 62 -15.49 -26.71 -5.75
CA THR A 62 -14.23 -26.84 -5.00
C THR A 62 -13.03 -26.81 -5.93
N VAL A 63 -13.03 -27.57 -7.03
CA VAL A 63 -11.90 -27.60 -7.97
C VAL A 63 -11.69 -26.25 -8.64
N VAL A 64 -12.75 -25.52 -8.97
CA VAL A 64 -12.64 -24.15 -9.49
C VAL A 64 -12.00 -23.21 -8.45
N ALA A 65 -12.39 -23.31 -7.17
CA ALA A 65 -11.81 -22.50 -6.10
C ALA A 65 -10.32 -22.83 -5.86
N GLU A 66 -9.97 -24.11 -5.74
CA GLU A 66 -8.59 -24.58 -5.56
C GLU A 66 -7.71 -24.21 -6.76
N ARG A 67 -8.27 -24.29 -7.97
CA ARG A 67 -7.56 -23.88 -9.18
C ARG A 67 -7.25 -22.39 -9.18
N GLY A 68 -8.16 -21.54 -8.69
CA GLY A 68 -7.90 -20.11 -8.50
C GLY A 68 -6.79 -19.84 -7.49
N GLN A 69 -6.75 -20.56 -6.35
CA GLN A 69 -5.65 -20.44 -5.40
C GLN A 69 -4.31 -20.89 -6.00
N MET A 70 -4.32 -21.96 -6.78
CA MET A 70 -3.13 -22.45 -7.47
C MET A 70 -2.64 -21.48 -8.55
N ASP A 71 -3.55 -20.81 -9.26
CA ASP A 71 -3.24 -19.75 -10.23
C ASP A 71 -2.46 -18.62 -9.56
N ALA A 72 -2.98 -18.11 -8.43
CA ALA A 72 -2.30 -17.08 -7.63
C ALA A 72 -0.91 -17.53 -7.13
N LEU A 73 -0.78 -18.79 -6.68
CA LEU A 73 0.53 -19.34 -6.31
C LEU A 73 1.48 -19.44 -7.50
N CYS A 74 0.99 -19.80 -8.70
CA CYS A 74 1.80 -19.84 -9.91
C CYS A 74 2.30 -18.44 -10.28
N GLU A 75 1.40 -17.46 -10.30
CA GLU A 75 1.74 -16.06 -10.57
C GLU A 75 2.77 -15.52 -9.56
N GLY A 76 2.54 -15.76 -8.27
CA GLY A 76 3.46 -15.38 -7.20
C GLY A 76 4.83 -16.02 -7.33
N LEU A 77 4.91 -17.34 -7.53
CA LEU A 77 6.19 -18.01 -7.77
C LEU A 77 6.88 -17.49 -9.04
N SER A 78 6.11 -17.14 -10.07
CA SER A 78 6.66 -16.55 -11.29
C SER A 78 7.31 -15.20 -11.04
N ARG A 79 6.59 -14.31 -10.36
CA ARG A 79 7.10 -12.99 -9.96
C ARG A 79 8.33 -13.11 -9.06
N ALA A 80 8.30 -14.03 -8.10
CA ALA A 80 9.38 -14.28 -7.17
C ALA A 80 10.69 -14.66 -7.87
N TYR A 81 10.68 -15.63 -8.79
CA TYR A 81 11.91 -16.01 -9.49
C TYR A 81 12.42 -14.89 -10.42
N GLN A 82 11.51 -14.16 -11.09
CA GLN A 82 11.88 -13.04 -11.96
C GLN A 82 12.55 -11.90 -11.19
N ALA A 83 12.03 -11.56 -10.00
CA ALA A 83 12.65 -10.57 -9.12
C ALA A 83 14.06 -10.97 -8.69
N VAL A 84 14.27 -12.25 -8.33
CA VAL A 84 15.58 -12.77 -7.95
C VAL A 84 16.55 -12.76 -9.14
N GLU A 85 16.10 -13.09 -10.35
CA GLU A 85 16.92 -13.00 -11.57
C GLU A 85 17.30 -11.55 -11.91
N ALA A 86 16.35 -10.62 -11.77
CA ALA A 86 16.60 -9.19 -11.96
C ALA A 86 17.66 -8.69 -10.96
N PHE A 87 17.54 -9.06 -9.68
CA PHE A 87 18.55 -8.75 -8.67
C PHE A 87 19.90 -9.38 -8.97
N ALA A 88 19.94 -10.65 -9.41
CA ALA A 88 21.18 -11.32 -9.81
C ALA A 88 21.90 -10.59 -10.95
N ARG A 89 21.15 -10.05 -11.92
CA ARG A 89 21.67 -9.23 -13.01
C ARG A 89 22.30 -7.93 -12.49
N VAL A 90 21.67 -7.27 -11.52
CA VAL A 90 22.25 -6.11 -10.84
C VAL A 90 23.57 -6.48 -10.15
N CYS A 91 23.60 -7.60 -9.40
CA CYS A 91 24.84 -8.11 -8.78
C CYS A 91 25.97 -8.28 -9.79
N TYR A 92 25.64 -8.90 -10.93
CA TYR A 92 26.61 -9.23 -11.96
C TYR A 92 27.22 -7.97 -12.58
N ASN A 93 26.39 -6.98 -12.92
CA ASN A 93 26.86 -5.73 -13.50
C ASN A 93 27.73 -4.94 -12.50
N GLN A 94 27.30 -4.85 -11.25
CA GLN A 94 28.03 -4.11 -10.22
C GLN A 94 29.38 -4.71 -9.88
N TYR A 95 29.54 -6.04 -9.97
CA TYR A 95 30.85 -6.67 -9.85
C TYR A 95 31.87 -6.06 -10.82
N TRP A 96 31.48 -5.88 -12.09
CA TRP A 96 32.36 -5.30 -13.10
C TRP A 96 32.59 -3.80 -12.91
N GLU A 97 31.58 -3.07 -12.45
CA GLU A 97 31.73 -1.64 -12.11
C GLU A 97 32.72 -1.43 -10.96
N VAL A 98 32.63 -2.24 -9.90
CA VAL A 98 33.58 -2.20 -8.77
C VAL A 98 34.98 -2.61 -9.21
N ALA A 99 35.10 -3.62 -10.09
CA ALA A 99 36.38 -4.02 -10.66
C ALA A 99 37.05 -2.89 -11.46
N ASP A 100 36.30 -2.14 -12.27
CA ASP A 100 36.81 -0.97 -13.00
C ASP A 100 37.21 0.18 -12.05
N ILE A 101 36.39 0.48 -11.03
CA ILE A 101 36.75 1.47 -10.00
C ILE A 101 38.04 1.08 -9.29
N ARG A 102 38.18 -0.19 -8.89
CA ARG A 102 39.38 -0.72 -8.24
C ARG A 102 40.58 -0.63 -9.16
N TYR A 103 40.45 -1.02 -10.43
CA TYR A 103 41.52 -0.90 -11.42
C TYR A 103 42.00 0.55 -11.57
N ARG A 104 41.08 1.52 -11.65
CA ARG A 104 41.45 2.95 -11.70
C ARG A 104 42.14 3.42 -10.42
N ALA A 105 41.72 2.90 -9.26
CA ALA A 105 42.39 3.18 -7.99
C ALA A 105 43.80 2.57 -7.92
N GLU A 106 44.00 1.39 -8.50
CA GLU A 106 45.33 0.77 -8.65
C GLU A 106 46.24 1.57 -9.58
N GLN A 107 45.69 2.16 -10.65
CA GLN A 107 46.44 3.10 -11.50
C GLN A 107 46.84 4.37 -10.73
N LEU A 108 45.96 4.89 -9.86
CA LEU A 108 46.27 6.01 -8.98
C LEU A 108 47.35 5.64 -7.96
N ASP A 109 47.33 4.40 -7.45
CA ASP A 109 48.37 3.86 -6.59
C ASP A 109 49.72 3.80 -7.30
N ALA A 110 49.76 3.24 -8.51
CA ALA A 110 50.98 3.16 -9.33
C ALA A 110 51.51 4.54 -9.73
N TYR A 111 50.62 5.49 -10.03
CA TYR A 111 50.98 6.87 -10.32
C TYR A 111 51.63 7.52 -9.11
N TYR A 112 51.00 7.45 -7.93
CA TYR A 112 51.55 8.01 -6.69
C TYR A 112 52.92 7.39 -6.34
N ASP A 113 53.05 6.07 -6.45
CA ASP A 113 54.28 5.35 -6.12
C ASP A 113 55.45 5.71 -7.07
N GLY A 114 55.15 6.23 -8.26
CA GLY A 114 56.14 6.72 -9.23
C GLY A 114 56.64 8.15 -8.98
N LEU A 115 56.01 8.92 -8.08
CA LEU A 115 56.37 10.32 -7.82
C LEU A 115 57.48 10.45 -6.79
N SER A 116 58.34 11.46 -6.96
CA SER A 116 59.17 11.95 -5.87
C SER A 116 58.33 12.65 -4.78
N TRP A 117 58.92 12.86 -3.60
CA TRP A 117 58.21 13.53 -2.50
C TRP A 117 57.71 14.94 -2.84
N SER A 118 58.47 15.73 -3.61
CA SER A 118 58.05 17.07 -4.01
C SER A 118 56.92 17.03 -5.04
N GLU A 119 56.99 16.12 -6.01
CA GLU A 119 55.93 15.96 -7.03
C GLU A 119 54.64 15.44 -6.39
N ALA A 120 54.72 14.49 -5.46
CA ALA A 120 53.56 14.00 -4.72
C ALA A 120 52.87 15.12 -3.91
N TRP A 121 53.65 16.07 -3.37
CA TRP A 121 53.11 17.24 -2.69
C TRP A 121 52.43 18.21 -3.66
N GLU A 122 53.04 18.50 -4.80
CA GLU A 122 52.46 19.38 -5.83
C GLU A 122 51.19 18.79 -6.46
N GLN A 123 51.14 17.48 -6.66
CA GLN A 123 50.03 16.77 -7.29
C GLN A 123 48.93 16.33 -6.31
N SER A 124 49.10 16.57 -5.00
CA SER A 124 48.22 16.00 -3.97
C SER A 124 46.75 16.34 -4.21
N SER A 125 46.44 17.60 -4.56
CA SER A 125 45.07 18.03 -4.83
C SER A 125 44.44 17.33 -6.03
N ALA A 126 45.22 17.02 -7.07
CA ALA A 126 44.71 16.33 -8.25
C ALA A 126 44.47 14.84 -7.97
N ILE A 127 45.35 14.22 -7.18
CA ILE A 127 45.22 12.83 -6.72
C ILE A 127 44.01 12.70 -5.80
N ASP A 128 43.84 13.60 -4.84
CA ASP A 128 42.69 13.62 -3.94
C ASP A 128 41.37 13.82 -4.69
N ALA A 129 41.35 14.69 -5.71
CA ALA A 129 40.16 14.89 -6.55
C ALA A 129 39.79 13.63 -7.35
N GLN A 130 40.77 12.91 -7.91
CA GLN A 130 40.52 11.65 -8.60
C GLN A 130 40.02 10.57 -7.63
N PHE A 131 40.62 10.47 -6.44
CA PHE A 131 40.18 9.53 -5.43
C PHE A 131 38.74 9.82 -4.95
N ALA A 132 38.39 11.09 -4.73
CA ALA A 132 37.04 11.50 -4.36
C ALA A 132 36.00 11.12 -5.43
N LEU A 133 36.34 11.24 -6.72
CA LEU A 133 35.47 10.78 -7.81
C LEU A 133 35.23 9.27 -7.74
N LEU A 134 36.28 8.46 -7.49
CA LEU A 134 36.13 7.01 -7.34
C LEU A 134 35.28 6.65 -6.12
N GLN A 135 35.42 7.39 -5.02
CA GLN A 135 34.56 7.23 -3.82
C GLN A 135 33.10 7.54 -4.12
N ALA A 136 32.81 8.60 -4.89
CA ALA A 136 31.46 8.94 -5.30
C ALA A 136 30.85 7.82 -6.18
N LEU A 137 31.58 7.39 -7.22
CA LEU A 137 31.13 6.28 -8.09
C LEU A 137 30.84 5.01 -7.30
N TYR A 138 31.73 4.63 -6.37
CA TYR A 138 31.50 3.46 -5.52
C TYR A 138 30.31 3.65 -4.57
N GLY A 139 30.09 4.88 -4.08
CA GLY A 139 28.89 5.26 -3.35
C GLY A 139 27.61 5.01 -4.16
N ASP A 140 27.58 5.45 -5.41
CA ASP A 140 26.44 5.28 -6.33
C ASP A 140 26.16 3.80 -6.64
N VAL A 141 27.22 2.99 -6.81
CA VAL A 141 27.08 1.53 -6.97
C VAL A 141 26.40 0.92 -5.74
N LYS A 142 26.85 1.28 -4.53
CA LYS A 142 26.25 0.78 -3.28
C LYS A 142 24.80 1.24 -3.09
N ALA A 143 24.48 2.47 -3.45
CA ALA A 143 23.12 2.99 -3.35
C ALA A 143 22.16 2.21 -4.27
N ARG A 144 22.52 2.06 -5.56
CA ARG A 144 21.74 1.24 -6.51
C ARG A 144 21.63 -0.23 -6.07
N ARG A 145 22.65 -0.75 -5.40
CA ARG A 145 22.63 -2.10 -4.82
C ARG A 145 21.57 -2.23 -3.74
N ALA A 146 21.58 -1.32 -2.77
CA ALA A 146 20.63 -1.34 -1.67
C ALA A 146 19.18 -1.20 -2.18
N GLU A 147 18.94 -0.30 -3.13
CA GLU A 147 17.62 -0.14 -3.77
C GLU A 147 17.16 -1.42 -4.46
N ALA A 148 18.01 -2.06 -5.28
CA ALA A 148 17.64 -3.31 -5.94
C ALA A 148 17.41 -4.48 -4.95
N GLU A 149 18.11 -4.49 -3.82
CA GLU A 149 17.91 -5.46 -2.75
C GLU A 149 16.55 -5.25 -2.07
N ALA A 150 16.21 -4.00 -1.75
CA ALA A 150 14.93 -3.62 -1.19
C ALA A 150 13.76 -3.96 -2.11
N ASP A 151 13.88 -3.65 -3.40
CA ASP A 151 12.84 -3.92 -4.41
C ASP A 151 12.62 -5.42 -4.54
N CYS A 152 13.69 -6.21 -4.67
CA CYS A 152 13.60 -7.66 -4.71
C CYS A 152 12.96 -8.21 -3.42
N ALA A 153 13.29 -7.67 -2.25
CA ALA A 153 12.72 -8.11 -0.99
C ALA A 153 11.22 -7.77 -0.89
N ALA A 154 10.80 -6.59 -1.35
CA ALA A 154 9.40 -6.17 -1.36
C ALA A 154 8.56 -7.04 -2.31
N VAL A 155 9.06 -7.30 -3.52
CA VAL A 155 8.41 -8.19 -4.48
C VAL A 155 8.33 -9.61 -3.94
N LEU A 156 9.42 -10.15 -3.35
CA LEU A 156 9.40 -11.49 -2.76
C LEU A 156 8.40 -11.63 -1.61
N ARG A 157 8.25 -10.59 -0.78
CA ARG A 157 7.27 -10.59 0.31
C ARG A 157 5.87 -10.72 -0.24
N GLU A 158 5.50 -9.90 -1.21
CA GLU A 158 4.16 -9.93 -1.81
C GLU A 158 3.93 -11.23 -2.58
N ALA A 159 4.87 -11.59 -3.47
CA ALA A 159 4.73 -12.71 -4.38
C ALA A 159 4.66 -14.08 -3.67
N LEU A 160 5.22 -14.17 -2.46
CA LEU A 160 5.16 -15.38 -1.62
C LEU A 160 4.19 -15.23 -0.45
N HIS A 161 3.47 -14.11 -0.35
CA HIS A 161 2.44 -13.90 0.65
C HIS A 161 1.19 -14.68 0.28
N VAL A 162 0.84 -15.66 1.11
CA VAL A 162 -0.43 -16.36 1.00
C VAL A 162 -1.38 -15.75 2.02
N GLU A 163 -2.24 -14.84 1.56
CA GLU A 163 -3.24 -14.22 2.42
C GLU A 163 -4.30 -15.27 2.84
N PRO A 164 -4.74 -15.26 4.11
CA PRO A 164 -5.87 -16.08 4.52
C PRO A 164 -7.15 -15.78 3.75
N VAL A 165 -7.90 -16.83 3.40
CA VAL A 165 -9.24 -16.68 2.82
C VAL A 165 -10.17 -16.01 3.83
N ASP A 166 -10.86 -14.93 3.43
CA ASP A 166 -11.83 -14.22 4.25
C ASP A 166 -13.24 -14.37 3.68
N ILE A 167 -13.90 -15.49 4.00
CA ILE A 167 -15.28 -15.72 3.56
C ILE A 167 -16.25 -14.90 4.40
N ARG A 168 -16.88 -13.92 3.75
CA ARG A 168 -17.92 -13.08 4.35
C ARG A 168 -19.30 -13.48 3.86
N LYS A 169 -20.27 -13.32 4.74
CA LYS A 169 -21.69 -13.44 4.40
C LYS A 169 -22.21 -12.06 4.04
N PRO A 170 -22.86 -11.90 2.88
CA PRO A 170 -23.58 -10.68 2.56
C PRO A 170 -24.67 -10.42 3.60
N ASP A 171 -25.03 -9.15 3.77
CA ASP A 171 -26.19 -8.75 4.57
C ASP A 171 -27.51 -9.21 3.92
N ASP A 172 -27.50 -9.42 2.61
CA ASP A 172 -28.61 -10.00 1.85
C ASP A 172 -28.57 -11.53 1.89
N ALA A 173 -29.59 -12.13 2.47
CA ALA A 173 -29.69 -13.59 2.61
C ALA A 173 -29.77 -14.34 1.28
N ASP A 174 -30.14 -13.67 0.18
CA ASP A 174 -30.22 -14.26 -1.16
C ASP A 174 -28.86 -14.23 -1.90
N GLN A 175 -27.86 -13.52 -1.37
CA GLN A 175 -26.52 -13.49 -1.93
C GLN A 175 -25.64 -14.58 -1.33
N SER A 176 -24.83 -15.22 -2.18
CA SER A 176 -23.89 -16.25 -1.75
C SER A 176 -22.71 -15.63 -0.97
N PRO A 177 -22.13 -16.36 0.01
CA PRO A 177 -20.87 -15.97 0.62
C PRO A 177 -19.81 -15.66 -0.44
N PHE A 178 -18.93 -14.71 -0.15
CA PHE A 178 -17.85 -14.30 -1.05
C PHE A 178 -16.53 -14.22 -0.29
N ASN A 179 -15.41 -14.31 -1.02
CA ASN A 179 -14.10 -14.07 -0.46
C ASN A 179 -13.75 -12.57 -0.52
N ALA A 180 -13.55 -11.93 0.63
CA ALA A 180 -13.13 -10.54 0.71
C ALA A 180 -11.63 -10.35 0.40
N SER A 181 -10.81 -11.39 0.58
CA SER A 181 -9.39 -11.38 0.21
C SER A 181 -9.13 -11.73 -1.26
N GLU A 182 -10.17 -11.77 -2.10
CA GLU A 182 -10.01 -12.02 -3.53
C GLU A 182 -9.30 -10.84 -4.21
N LEU A 183 -8.08 -11.09 -4.67
CA LEU A 183 -7.26 -10.15 -5.42
C LEU A 183 -7.50 -10.25 -6.92
N ARG A 184 -7.21 -9.17 -7.63
CA ARG A 184 -7.20 -9.09 -9.08
C ARG A 184 -6.04 -8.23 -9.55
N ALA A 185 -5.29 -8.76 -10.50
CA ALA A 185 -4.25 -8.03 -11.21
C ALA A 185 -4.80 -6.77 -11.86
N MET A 186 -4.08 -5.66 -11.69
CA MET A 186 -4.39 -4.45 -12.44
C MET A 186 -4.12 -4.67 -13.93
N SER A 187 -4.99 -4.14 -14.78
CA SER A 187 -4.72 -4.17 -16.22
C SER A 187 -3.54 -3.27 -16.57
N GLN A 188 -2.81 -3.57 -17.65
CA GLN A 188 -1.68 -2.73 -18.08
C GLN A 188 -2.09 -1.27 -18.27
N GLY A 189 -3.26 -1.00 -18.86
CA GLY A 189 -3.75 0.37 -19.02
C GLY A 189 -4.00 1.10 -17.69
N THR A 190 -4.38 0.37 -16.64
CA THR A 190 -4.51 0.92 -15.28
C THR A 190 -3.13 1.21 -14.69
N LEU A 191 -2.21 0.25 -14.79
CA LEU A 191 -0.83 0.41 -14.32
C LEU A 191 -0.15 1.62 -14.97
N ASP A 192 -0.24 1.75 -16.29
CA ASP A 192 0.36 2.84 -17.05
C ASP A 192 -0.29 4.20 -16.67
N SER A 193 -1.61 4.25 -16.51
CA SER A 193 -2.31 5.48 -16.14
C SER A 193 -1.94 5.94 -14.73
N LEU A 194 -1.85 5.02 -13.76
CA LEU A 194 -1.43 5.34 -12.40
C LEU A 194 0.04 5.72 -12.33
N ALA A 195 0.91 5.06 -13.12
CA ALA A 195 2.31 5.44 -13.23
C ALA A 195 2.47 6.87 -13.77
N GLU A 196 1.71 7.24 -14.82
CA GLU A 196 1.70 8.61 -15.33
C GLU A 196 1.25 9.60 -14.26
N GLU A 197 0.20 9.28 -13.50
CA GLU A 197 -0.31 10.12 -12.41
C GLU A 197 0.74 10.32 -11.29
N ILE A 198 1.44 9.26 -10.91
CA ILE A 198 2.48 9.26 -9.87
C ILE A 198 3.73 10.02 -10.33
N GLU A 199 4.20 9.80 -11.56
CA GLU A 199 5.47 10.37 -12.04
C GLU A 199 5.35 11.84 -12.49
N HIS A 200 4.17 12.28 -12.95
CA HIS A 200 3.99 13.62 -13.55
C HIS A 200 3.50 14.70 -12.57
N GLY A 201 3.32 14.39 -11.29
CA GLY A 201 3.29 15.37 -10.19
C GLY A 201 2.05 16.27 -10.08
N SER A 202 1.01 16.06 -10.90
CA SER A 202 -0.24 16.85 -10.81
C SER A 202 -1.12 16.45 -9.62
N HIS A 203 -0.95 15.20 -9.13
CA HIS A 203 -1.55 14.63 -7.93
C HIS A 203 -3.01 15.10 -7.70
N PRO A 204 -3.92 14.76 -8.63
CA PRO A 204 -5.28 15.27 -8.61
C PRO A 204 -6.08 14.69 -7.42
N PRO A 205 -7.21 15.33 -7.03
CA PRO A 205 -8.18 14.70 -6.15
C PRO A 205 -8.68 13.37 -6.74
N PHE A 206 -8.82 12.36 -5.89
CA PHE A 206 -9.30 11.03 -6.26
C PHE A 206 -10.50 10.63 -5.41
N ALA A 207 -11.33 9.75 -5.96
CA ALA A 207 -12.50 9.23 -5.28
C ALA A 207 -12.14 8.06 -4.34
N ILE A 208 -12.91 7.92 -3.27
CA ILE A 208 -12.86 6.79 -2.36
C ILE A 208 -14.28 6.21 -2.27
N ALA A 209 -14.42 4.97 -2.73
CA ALA A 209 -15.62 4.17 -2.57
C ALA A 209 -15.21 2.81 -2.01
N GLN A 210 -15.18 2.70 -0.69
CA GLN A 210 -14.91 1.45 0.03
C GLN A 210 -15.87 0.35 -0.43
N GLY A 211 -15.32 -0.84 -0.63
CA GLY A 211 -16.09 -2.03 -0.94
C GLY A 211 -16.50 -2.80 0.32
N SER A 212 -16.26 -4.10 0.34
CA SER A 212 -16.72 -5.03 1.38
C SER A 212 -15.69 -5.32 2.47
N ILE A 213 -14.56 -4.60 2.49
CA ILE A 213 -13.52 -4.68 3.51
C ILE A 213 -13.81 -3.61 4.58
N GLY A 214 -13.64 -3.96 5.87
CA GLY A 214 -14.03 -3.12 7.00
C GLY A 214 -12.98 -2.09 7.42
N ASP A 215 -12.17 -1.61 6.48
CA ASP A 215 -11.00 -0.76 6.70
C ASP A 215 -11.33 0.75 6.65
N CYS A 216 -12.55 1.12 7.04
CA CYS A 216 -13.07 2.49 6.87
C CYS A 216 -12.21 3.53 7.59
N TYR A 217 -11.62 3.14 8.72
CA TYR A 217 -10.69 3.95 9.50
C TYR A 217 -9.46 4.38 8.68
N PHE A 218 -8.99 3.52 7.79
CA PHE A 218 -7.83 3.75 6.96
C PHE A 218 -8.21 4.54 5.71
N LEU A 219 -9.26 4.14 5.00
CA LEU A 219 -9.73 4.87 3.82
C LEU A 219 -10.20 6.29 4.15
N ALA A 220 -10.84 6.51 5.30
CA ALA A 220 -11.13 7.85 5.80
C ALA A 220 -9.85 8.65 6.10
N SER A 221 -8.79 7.99 6.60
CA SER A 221 -7.49 8.64 6.82
C SER A 221 -6.83 9.02 5.49
N VAL A 222 -6.82 8.14 4.49
CA VAL A 222 -6.35 8.45 3.13
C VAL A 222 -7.13 9.65 2.58
N GLY A 223 -8.46 9.62 2.70
CA GLY A 223 -9.34 10.73 2.30
C GLY A 223 -9.01 12.03 3.01
N ALA A 224 -8.67 11.99 4.30
CA ALA A 224 -8.30 13.16 5.09
C ALA A 224 -6.97 13.77 4.64
N PHE A 225 -5.96 12.96 4.32
CA PHE A 225 -4.72 13.45 3.71
C PHE A 225 -4.99 14.07 2.33
N ALA A 226 -5.86 13.45 1.52
CA ALA A 226 -6.14 13.90 0.16
C ALA A 226 -6.86 15.26 0.05
N GLN A 227 -7.33 15.84 1.17
CA GLN A 227 -8.07 17.10 1.18
C GLN A 227 -7.23 18.29 0.70
N THR A 228 -5.93 18.30 0.98
CA THR A 228 -5.03 19.39 0.59
C THR A 228 -4.07 18.94 -0.51
N GLN A 229 -3.58 19.88 -1.33
CA GLN A 229 -2.54 19.55 -2.32
C GLN A 229 -1.30 18.98 -1.65
N ARG A 230 -0.85 19.58 -0.53
CA ARG A 230 0.29 19.09 0.25
C ARG A 230 0.09 17.65 0.72
N GLY A 231 -1.12 17.30 1.18
CA GLY A 231 -1.42 15.96 1.63
C GLY A 231 -1.50 14.95 0.48
N ARG A 232 -2.00 15.35 -0.69
CA ARG A 232 -1.88 14.53 -1.91
C ARG A 232 -0.43 14.34 -2.32
N ASP A 233 0.35 15.41 -2.45
CA ASP A 233 1.78 15.34 -2.78
C ASP A 233 2.52 14.39 -1.84
N TYR A 234 2.18 14.44 -0.55
CA TYR A 234 2.71 13.51 0.42
C TYR A 234 2.29 12.06 0.14
N LEU A 235 1.00 11.78 -0.05
CA LEU A 235 0.53 10.43 -0.38
C LEU A 235 1.22 9.88 -1.64
N TYR A 236 1.29 10.64 -2.73
CA TYR A 236 1.98 10.19 -3.94
C TYR A 236 3.49 10.02 -3.72
N SER A 237 4.12 10.82 -2.86
CA SER A 237 5.54 10.63 -2.52
C SER A 237 5.86 9.32 -1.80
N LEU A 238 4.84 8.67 -1.22
CA LEU A 238 4.99 7.34 -0.62
C LEU A 238 4.93 6.22 -1.67
N VAL A 239 4.56 6.52 -2.91
CA VAL A 239 4.37 5.51 -3.96
C VAL A 239 5.41 5.71 -5.05
N ARG A 240 6.24 4.69 -5.28
CA ARG A 240 7.18 4.65 -6.40
C ARG A 240 6.70 3.64 -7.44
N VAL A 241 6.78 4.01 -8.71
CA VAL A 241 6.51 3.11 -9.83
C VAL A 241 7.60 2.02 -9.87
N HIS A 242 7.19 0.76 -9.89
CA HIS A 242 8.08 -0.37 -10.13
C HIS A 242 7.96 -0.80 -11.60
N ARG A 243 9.08 -1.27 -12.14
CA ARG A 243 9.18 -1.71 -13.53
C ARG A 243 9.91 -3.03 -13.59
N ASP A 244 9.41 -3.90 -14.47
CA ASP A 244 10.01 -5.21 -14.70
C ASP A 244 11.36 -5.12 -15.43
N ALA A 245 11.94 -6.28 -15.74
CA ALA A 245 13.24 -6.38 -16.39
C ALA A 245 13.27 -5.81 -17.82
N GLU A 246 12.10 -5.66 -18.45
CA GLU A 246 11.85 -5.13 -19.79
C GLU A 246 11.50 -3.63 -19.77
N GLY A 247 11.23 -3.08 -18.58
CA GLY A 247 10.90 -1.67 -18.34
C GLY A 247 9.41 -1.36 -18.34
N ALA A 248 8.53 -2.37 -18.45
CA ALA A 248 7.09 -2.18 -18.34
C ALA A 248 6.69 -1.95 -16.88
N VAL A 249 5.64 -1.17 -16.64
CA VAL A 249 5.07 -1.02 -15.29
C VAL A 249 4.39 -2.32 -14.91
N ASP A 250 4.79 -2.92 -13.80
CA ASP A 250 4.24 -4.17 -13.26
C ASP A 250 3.68 -4.01 -11.84
N GLY A 251 3.89 -2.85 -11.20
CA GLY A 251 3.32 -2.55 -9.90
C GLY A 251 3.89 -1.27 -9.28
N PHE A 252 3.64 -1.12 -7.98
CA PHE A 252 4.01 0.06 -7.21
C PHE A 252 4.63 -0.35 -5.87
N LEU A 253 5.68 0.36 -5.48
CA LEU A 253 6.31 0.23 -4.17
C LEU A 253 5.76 1.32 -3.26
N VAL A 254 5.03 0.90 -2.23
CA VAL A 254 4.31 1.76 -1.29
C VAL A 254 5.04 1.78 0.05
N THR A 255 5.48 2.96 0.47
CA THR A 255 6.08 3.18 1.78
C THR A 255 4.97 3.40 2.82
N MET A 256 5.03 2.67 3.94
CA MET A 256 4.05 2.70 5.04
C MET A 256 4.74 3.11 6.35
N PRO A 257 5.05 4.40 6.58
CA PRO A 257 6.01 4.84 7.61
C PRO A 257 5.67 4.51 9.07
N GLY A 258 4.44 4.11 9.37
CA GLY A 258 4.02 3.66 10.70
C GLY A 258 3.48 2.24 10.67
N THR A 259 4.14 1.34 9.95
CA THR A 259 3.72 -0.06 9.76
C THR A 259 3.22 -0.68 11.08
N PRO A 260 1.96 -1.17 11.14
CA PRO A 260 1.36 -1.63 12.39
C PRO A 260 1.98 -2.94 12.89
N HIS A 261 2.55 -3.73 11.97
CA HIS A 261 3.29 -4.95 12.23
C HIS A 261 4.51 -4.93 11.32
N ASP A 262 5.57 -4.22 11.72
CA ASP A 262 6.82 -4.09 10.96
C ASP A 262 7.21 -5.45 10.33
N PRO A 263 7.01 -5.62 9.01
CA PRO A 263 7.32 -6.87 8.34
C PRO A 263 8.82 -6.98 8.02
N ASN A 264 9.61 -5.94 8.36
CA ASN A 264 10.98 -5.78 7.92
C ASN A 264 11.97 -5.59 9.08
N PRO A 265 12.67 -6.66 9.54
CA PRO A 265 13.75 -6.52 10.52
C PRO A 265 14.97 -5.70 10.01
N SER A 266 15.00 -5.33 8.73
CA SER A 266 16.04 -4.49 8.09
C SER A 266 15.62 -3.03 7.82
N GLY A 267 14.39 -2.62 8.19
CA GLY A 267 14.03 -1.21 8.35
C GLY A 267 13.53 -0.43 7.12
N GLU A 268 13.14 -1.10 6.05
CA GLU A 268 12.44 -0.45 4.92
C GLU A 268 10.94 -0.80 4.92
N ASP A 269 10.10 0.20 5.22
CA ASP A 269 8.64 0.13 5.33
C ASP A 269 7.92 -0.01 3.96
N THR A 270 8.48 -0.76 3.02
CA THR A 270 8.00 -0.78 1.62
C THR A 270 7.24 -2.07 1.29
N VAL A 271 6.07 -1.92 0.68
CA VAL A 271 5.19 -3.00 0.22
C VAL A 271 5.06 -2.93 -1.29
N PHE A 272 5.21 -4.06 -1.98
CA PHE A 272 4.97 -4.12 -3.42
C PHE A 272 3.48 -4.36 -3.69
N VAL A 273 2.89 -3.64 -4.64
CA VAL A 273 1.47 -3.73 -4.98
C VAL A 273 1.30 -3.78 -6.51
N SER A 274 0.93 -4.94 -7.00
CA SER A 274 0.51 -5.20 -8.39
C SER A 274 -0.98 -5.56 -8.50
N ASP A 275 -1.56 -5.97 -7.38
CA ASP A 275 -2.91 -6.52 -7.28
C ASP A 275 -3.78 -5.68 -6.35
N THR A 276 -5.07 -5.62 -6.66
CA THR A 276 -6.09 -4.93 -5.85
C THR A 276 -7.24 -5.84 -5.51
N TYR A 277 -7.89 -5.61 -4.36
CA TYR A 277 -9.03 -6.43 -3.98
C TYR A 277 -10.23 -6.20 -4.90
N VAL A 278 -10.81 -7.30 -5.41
CA VAL A 278 -12.00 -7.28 -6.28
C VAL A 278 -13.14 -6.51 -5.62
N ARG A 279 -13.25 -6.62 -4.30
CA ARG A 279 -14.26 -5.99 -3.45
C ARG A 279 -13.67 -4.94 -2.52
N GLY A 280 -12.51 -4.40 -2.88
CA GLY A 280 -11.86 -3.32 -2.16
C GLY A 280 -12.32 -1.94 -2.62
N ALA A 281 -11.58 -0.92 -2.20
CA ALA A 281 -11.75 0.46 -2.59
C ALA A 281 -11.81 0.61 -4.12
N ASN A 282 -12.88 1.26 -4.60
CA ASN A 282 -13.18 1.54 -6.01
C ASN A 282 -13.37 0.31 -6.92
N GLY A 283 -13.35 -0.90 -6.35
CA GLY A 283 -13.75 -2.15 -7.01
C GLY A 283 -13.11 -2.36 -8.39
N ALA A 284 -13.92 -2.28 -9.46
CA ALA A 284 -13.47 -2.53 -10.83
C ALA A 284 -12.57 -1.44 -11.43
N GLN A 285 -12.48 -0.26 -10.80
CA GLN A 285 -11.71 0.89 -11.29
C GLN A 285 -10.74 1.35 -10.19
N PRO A 286 -9.69 0.56 -9.92
CA PRO A 286 -8.74 0.88 -8.86
C PRO A 286 -8.03 2.21 -9.13
N ASN A 287 -7.71 2.92 -8.05
CA ASN A 287 -6.93 4.15 -8.07
C ASN A 287 -5.90 4.16 -6.93
N ILE A 288 -5.30 5.31 -6.63
CA ILE A 288 -4.31 5.44 -5.55
C ILE A 288 -4.83 4.97 -4.17
N ALA A 289 -6.12 5.14 -3.86
CA ALA A 289 -6.70 4.62 -2.61
C ALA A 289 -6.71 3.09 -2.56
N SER A 290 -6.96 2.44 -3.71
CA SER A 290 -6.90 0.98 -3.85
C SER A 290 -5.46 0.47 -3.67
N ILE A 291 -4.46 1.21 -4.17
CA ILE A 291 -3.04 0.89 -3.93
C ILE A 291 -2.72 0.91 -2.42
N PHE A 292 -3.18 1.94 -1.71
CA PHE A 292 -2.97 2.04 -0.27
C PHE A 292 -3.72 0.97 0.53
N GLU A 293 -4.95 0.62 0.16
CA GLU A 293 -5.71 -0.47 0.78
C GLU A 293 -4.98 -1.81 0.65
N SER A 294 -4.53 -2.15 -0.57
CA SER A 294 -3.71 -3.33 -0.81
C SER A 294 -2.44 -3.32 0.04
N ALA A 295 -1.71 -2.19 0.05
CA ALA A 295 -0.49 -2.07 0.83
C ALA A 295 -0.75 -2.31 2.33
N LEU A 296 -1.80 -1.72 2.90
CA LEU A 296 -2.16 -1.92 4.30
C LEU A 296 -2.43 -3.40 4.59
N ALA A 297 -3.31 -4.03 3.81
CA ALA A 297 -3.70 -5.41 4.07
C ALA A 297 -2.50 -6.37 3.98
N GLN A 298 -1.58 -6.15 3.05
CA GLN A 298 -0.34 -6.94 2.95
C GLN A 298 0.61 -6.75 4.14
N THR A 299 0.55 -5.63 4.87
CA THR A 299 1.30 -5.46 6.14
C THR A 299 0.67 -6.20 7.31
N CYS A 300 -0.54 -6.74 7.15
CA CYS A 300 -1.29 -7.42 8.20
C CYS A 300 -1.21 -8.94 8.00
N PRO A 301 -0.75 -9.72 9.00
CA PRO A 301 -0.66 -11.19 8.86
C PRO A 301 -1.97 -11.89 8.49
N ALA A 302 -3.12 -11.32 8.89
CA ALA A 302 -4.44 -11.85 8.54
C ALA A 302 -5.12 -11.11 7.39
N GLY A 303 -4.37 -10.29 6.64
CA GLY A 303 -4.85 -9.61 5.44
C GLY A 303 -6.09 -8.76 5.71
N THR A 304 -7.14 -8.99 4.94
CA THR A 304 -8.43 -8.28 5.01
C THR A 304 -9.30 -8.62 6.23
N GLN A 305 -8.95 -9.60 7.06
CA GLN A 305 -9.72 -9.96 8.25
C GLN A 305 -9.75 -8.84 9.31
N SER A 306 -10.55 -9.01 10.35
CA SER A 306 -10.67 -8.02 11.43
C SER A 306 -9.37 -7.82 12.24
N LEU A 307 -9.26 -6.69 12.94
CA LEU A 307 -8.15 -6.37 13.85
C LEU A 307 -7.90 -7.44 14.92
N TYR A 308 -8.95 -8.17 15.35
CA TYR A 308 -8.82 -9.22 16.37
C TYR A 308 -7.97 -10.41 15.87
N SER A 309 -7.88 -10.57 14.55
CA SER A 309 -7.01 -11.54 13.88
C SER A 309 -5.67 -10.92 13.47
N LEU A 310 -5.37 -9.68 13.84
CA LEU A 310 -4.27 -8.88 13.28
C LEU A 310 -4.45 -8.57 11.77
N GLY A 311 -5.70 -8.37 11.33
CA GLY A 311 -6.03 -7.98 9.96
C GLY A 311 -6.41 -6.50 9.82
N ALA A 312 -6.50 -6.03 8.58
CA ALA A 312 -6.80 -4.65 8.18
C ALA A 312 -8.29 -4.31 8.18
N GLY A 313 -9.19 -5.29 8.22
CA GLY A 313 -10.64 -5.14 8.08
C GLY A 313 -11.37 -4.55 9.30
N SER A 314 -10.67 -3.99 10.27
CA SER A 314 -11.22 -3.07 11.26
C SER A 314 -10.08 -2.29 11.96
N GLY A 315 -10.39 -1.15 12.57
CA GLY A 315 -9.37 -0.34 13.24
C GLY A 315 -9.88 1.03 13.64
N PHE A 316 -8.94 1.88 14.07
CA PHE A 316 -9.20 3.26 14.50
C PHE A 316 -8.42 4.23 13.62
N SER A 317 -8.99 5.41 13.32
CA SER A 317 -8.33 6.39 12.46
C SER A 317 -6.98 6.82 12.99
N ALA A 318 -6.75 6.82 14.30
CA ALA A 318 -5.44 7.10 14.87
C ALA A 318 -4.35 6.11 14.39
N VAL A 319 -4.71 4.85 14.16
CA VAL A 319 -3.84 3.86 13.52
C VAL A 319 -3.64 4.24 12.06
N GLY A 320 -4.69 4.51 11.31
CA GLY A 320 -4.59 4.94 9.90
C GLY A 320 -3.69 6.16 9.70
N MET A 321 -3.83 7.19 10.54
CA MET A 321 -2.96 8.37 10.55
C MET A 321 -1.50 8.01 10.83
N HIS A 322 -1.26 7.07 11.76
CA HIS A 322 0.10 6.62 12.07
C HIS A 322 0.71 5.84 10.91
N VAL A 323 -0.01 4.89 10.35
CA VAL A 323 0.44 4.08 9.21
C VAL A 323 0.88 4.97 8.05
N LEU A 324 0.10 6.00 7.73
CA LEU A 324 0.39 6.92 6.62
C LEU A 324 1.53 7.90 6.93
N SER A 325 1.77 8.28 8.18
CA SER A 325 2.69 9.40 8.51
C SER A 325 3.89 9.05 9.37
N GLY A 326 3.94 7.87 9.98
CA GLY A 326 4.89 7.51 11.03
C GLY A 326 4.65 8.27 12.35
N HIS A 327 3.69 9.20 12.41
CA HIS A 327 3.40 10.01 13.58
C HIS A 327 2.08 9.59 14.21
N LYS A 328 2.05 9.51 15.54
CA LYS A 328 0.79 9.27 16.27
C LYS A 328 -0.15 10.46 16.05
N GLY A 329 -1.37 10.19 15.60
CA GLY A 329 -2.42 11.20 15.53
C GLY A 329 -2.85 11.69 16.92
N GLY A 330 -3.31 12.94 17.01
CA GLY A 330 -3.97 13.45 18.19
C GLY A 330 -5.43 13.00 18.21
N ILE A 331 -5.87 12.36 19.30
CA ILE A 331 -7.25 11.88 19.48
C ILE A 331 -7.96 12.79 20.47
N ALA A 332 -9.17 13.22 20.14
CA ALA A 332 -10.06 13.96 21.04
C ALA A 332 -11.43 13.27 21.12
N ILE A 333 -11.92 13.12 22.35
CA ILE A 333 -13.23 12.53 22.63
C ILE A 333 -14.30 13.62 22.60
N ILE A 334 -15.38 13.35 21.87
CA ILE A 334 -16.56 14.22 21.78
C ILE A 334 -17.36 14.09 23.07
N THR A 335 -17.84 15.22 23.58
CA THR A 335 -18.47 15.29 24.89
C THR A 335 -19.65 16.25 24.91
N ASN A 336 -20.59 15.97 25.81
CA ASN A 336 -21.74 16.83 26.10
C ASN A 336 -21.49 17.76 27.30
N ASP A 337 -20.30 17.76 27.88
CA ASP A 337 -19.89 18.79 28.84
C ASP A 337 -19.93 20.16 28.15
N PRO A 338 -20.72 21.13 28.63
CA PRO A 338 -20.97 22.38 27.90
C PRO A 338 -19.69 23.15 27.54
N VAL A 339 -18.75 23.24 28.48
CA VAL A 339 -17.51 24.02 28.31
C VAL A 339 -16.58 23.37 27.29
N LYS A 340 -16.49 22.04 27.30
CA LYS A 340 -15.65 21.31 26.33
C LYS A 340 -16.33 21.21 24.97
N ALA A 341 -17.65 21.04 24.93
CA ALA A 341 -18.42 20.91 23.71
C ALA A 341 -18.33 22.18 22.85
N GLU A 342 -18.36 23.36 23.47
CA GLU A 342 -18.20 24.65 22.78
C GLU A 342 -16.83 24.81 22.09
N ARG A 343 -15.81 24.05 22.52
CA ARG A 343 -14.45 24.12 21.94
C ARG A 343 -14.22 23.14 20.80
N ILE A 344 -15.12 22.17 20.59
CA ILE A 344 -14.97 21.16 19.54
C ILE A 344 -14.93 21.79 18.14
N PRO A 345 -15.87 22.69 17.77
CA PRO A 345 -15.84 23.36 16.47
C PRO A 345 -14.51 24.07 16.21
N GLN A 346 -14.09 24.91 17.17
CA GLN A 346 -12.86 25.70 17.09
C GLN A 346 -11.60 24.83 16.92
N HIS A 347 -11.56 23.66 17.57
CA HIS A 347 -10.40 22.78 17.45
C HIS A 347 -10.35 22.08 16.08
N ILE A 348 -11.49 21.61 15.57
CA ILE A 348 -11.58 20.98 14.25
C ILE A 348 -11.27 22.01 13.16
N GLU A 349 -11.87 23.20 13.24
CA GLU A 349 -11.61 24.32 12.33
C GLU A 349 -10.13 24.70 12.33
N PHE A 350 -9.53 24.88 13.52
CA PHE A 350 -8.11 25.18 13.62
C PHE A 350 -7.24 24.08 12.99
N ALA A 351 -7.55 22.80 13.21
CA ALA A 351 -6.79 21.70 12.61
C ALA A 351 -6.88 21.73 11.07
N LEU A 352 -8.08 21.93 10.52
CA LEU A 352 -8.30 22.03 9.08
C LEU A 352 -7.59 23.26 8.48
N ASP A 353 -7.65 24.41 9.15
CA ASP A 353 -6.99 25.66 8.73
C ASP A 353 -5.45 25.52 8.70
N GLN A 354 -4.89 24.70 9.60
CA GLN A 354 -3.47 24.35 9.57
C GLN A 354 -3.12 23.28 8.52
N GLY A 355 -4.10 22.79 7.77
CA GLY A 355 -3.94 21.74 6.77
C GLY A 355 -3.69 20.35 7.37
N HIS A 356 -4.08 20.12 8.63
CA HIS A 356 -4.02 18.80 9.24
C HIS A 356 -5.12 17.90 8.65
N PRO A 357 -4.82 16.64 8.32
CA PRO A 357 -5.85 15.66 7.98
C PRO A 357 -6.71 15.37 9.21
N VAL A 358 -8.04 15.42 9.08
CA VAL A 358 -8.97 15.16 10.20
C VAL A 358 -9.97 14.08 9.82
N THR A 359 -10.20 13.13 10.71
CA THR A 359 -11.26 12.12 10.62
C THR A 359 -12.12 12.12 11.89
N THR A 360 -13.28 11.49 11.81
CA THR A 360 -14.20 11.34 12.93
C THR A 360 -14.86 9.97 12.94
N GLU A 361 -15.17 9.46 14.12
CA GLU A 361 -15.66 8.09 14.30
C GLU A 361 -16.99 8.10 15.06
N THR A 362 -17.90 7.24 14.63
CA THR A 362 -19.23 7.11 15.21
C THR A 362 -19.23 6.14 16.39
N SER A 363 -20.20 6.31 17.28
CA SER A 363 -20.41 5.37 18.39
C SER A 363 -20.77 3.95 17.90
N PRO A 364 -20.70 2.91 18.74
CA PRO A 364 -21.13 1.55 18.38
C PRO A 364 -22.63 1.37 18.08
N VAL A 365 -23.39 2.45 18.00
CA VAL A 365 -24.83 2.47 17.72
C VAL A 365 -25.09 3.42 16.55
N SER A 366 -25.88 2.97 15.58
CA SER A 366 -26.24 3.78 14.41
C SER A 366 -27.26 4.85 14.82
N HIS A 367 -27.18 6.00 14.17
CA HIS A 367 -28.09 7.14 14.42
C HIS A 367 -28.80 7.54 13.15
N THR A 368 -29.87 8.33 13.27
CA THR A 368 -30.41 9.11 12.15
C THR A 368 -30.11 10.58 12.38
N ALA A 369 -29.81 11.31 11.31
CA ALA A 369 -29.57 12.75 11.35
C ALA A 369 -30.18 13.44 10.12
N GLU A 370 -30.69 14.65 10.31
CA GLU A 370 -30.98 15.54 9.19
C GLU A 370 -29.68 16.21 8.75
N VAL A 371 -29.38 16.07 7.46
CA VAL A 371 -28.14 16.53 6.85
C VAL A 371 -28.43 17.23 5.54
N GLU A 372 -27.49 18.02 5.05
CA GLU A 372 -27.51 18.57 3.71
C GLU A 372 -26.59 17.74 2.81
N VAL A 373 -27.15 17.20 1.72
CA VAL A 373 -26.42 16.50 0.67
C VAL A 373 -26.67 17.26 -0.62
N ASP A 374 -25.62 17.73 -1.29
CA ASP A 374 -25.71 18.49 -2.54
C ASP A 374 -26.72 19.66 -2.49
N GLY A 375 -26.72 20.41 -1.37
CA GLY A 375 -27.64 21.54 -1.16
C GLY A 375 -29.08 21.16 -0.79
N THR A 376 -29.39 19.88 -0.65
CA THR A 376 -30.73 19.39 -0.32
C THR A 376 -30.77 18.74 1.06
N ARG A 377 -31.75 19.10 1.88
CA ARG A 377 -31.97 18.46 3.18
C ARG A 377 -32.50 17.03 3.01
N LYS A 378 -31.84 16.10 3.69
CA LYS A 378 -32.11 14.66 3.69
C LYS A 378 -32.00 14.11 5.10
N THR A 379 -32.73 13.04 5.40
CA THR A 379 -32.50 12.27 6.63
C THR A 379 -31.72 11.02 6.27
N ILE A 380 -30.53 10.83 6.84
CA ILE A 380 -29.68 9.67 6.56
C ILE A 380 -29.46 8.83 7.82
N THR A 381 -29.05 7.59 7.60
CA THR A 381 -28.46 6.73 8.64
C THR A 381 -26.98 7.05 8.77
N ILE A 382 -26.54 7.37 9.98
CA ILE A 382 -25.13 7.47 10.37
C ILE A 382 -24.73 6.10 10.93
N GLU A 383 -23.80 5.43 10.26
CA GLU A 383 -23.47 4.02 10.54
C GLU A 383 -22.73 3.88 11.87
N ALA A 384 -22.97 2.77 12.57
CA ALA A 384 -22.28 2.45 13.82
C ALA A 384 -20.82 2.05 13.57
N ALA A 385 -19.94 2.34 14.53
CA ALA A 385 -18.54 1.90 14.52
C ALA A 385 -17.82 2.17 13.18
N HIS A 386 -18.07 3.34 12.59
CA HIS A 386 -17.63 3.72 11.26
C HIS A 386 -16.85 5.04 11.29
N ALA A 387 -15.85 5.15 10.41
CA ALA A 387 -15.00 6.33 10.32
C ALA A 387 -15.33 7.16 9.08
N TYR A 388 -15.22 8.48 9.22
CA TYR A 388 -15.53 9.46 8.19
C TYR A 388 -14.37 10.44 8.04
N THR A 389 -14.19 10.96 6.83
CA THR A 389 -13.28 12.07 6.57
C THR A 389 -13.95 13.38 6.96
N VAL A 390 -13.25 14.28 7.65
CA VAL A 390 -13.72 15.65 7.84
C VAL A 390 -13.19 16.53 6.70
N ILE A 391 -14.11 17.19 5.99
CA ILE A 391 -13.83 17.98 4.78
C ILE A 391 -13.72 19.46 5.11
N ALA A 392 -14.69 19.96 5.87
CA ALA A 392 -14.78 21.37 6.25
C ALA A 392 -15.57 21.50 7.56
N ALA A 393 -15.35 22.60 8.26
CA ALA A 393 -16.08 22.97 9.47
C ALA A 393 -16.18 24.50 9.54
N ASP A 394 -17.27 25.00 10.11
CA ASP A 394 -17.49 26.41 10.42
C ASP A 394 -18.56 26.56 11.52
N ASP A 395 -18.86 27.80 11.90
CA ASP A 395 -19.87 28.14 12.93
C ASP A 395 -21.23 27.45 12.71
N GLY A 396 -21.62 27.19 11.46
CA GLY A 396 -22.90 26.61 11.08
C GLY A 396 -22.93 25.08 11.09
N GLY A 397 -21.78 24.40 11.24
CA GLY A 397 -21.72 22.94 11.26
C GLY A 397 -20.47 22.34 10.63
N ILE A 398 -20.55 21.05 10.34
CA ILE A 398 -19.43 20.24 9.85
C ILE A 398 -19.82 19.50 8.57
N THR A 399 -18.92 19.49 7.59
CA THR A 399 -19.02 18.72 6.35
C THR A 399 -18.09 17.52 6.43
N ILE A 400 -18.65 16.33 6.27
CA ILE A 400 -17.93 15.06 6.37
C ILE A 400 -18.25 14.16 5.17
N SER A 401 -17.30 13.27 4.84
CA SER A 401 -17.43 12.32 3.74
C SER A 401 -17.33 10.88 4.24
N ASN A 402 -18.30 10.07 3.85
CA ASN A 402 -18.35 8.64 4.11
C ASN A 402 -17.40 7.92 3.13
N PRO A 403 -16.41 7.13 3.60
CA PRO A 403 -15.51 6.39 2.71
C PRO A 403 -16.22 5.36 1.84
N TRP A 404 -17.48 4.99 2.12
CA TRP A 404 -18.32 4.19 1.22
C TRP A 404 -18.66 4.89 -0.11
N GLY A 405 -18.40 6.19 -0.22
CA GLY A 405 -18.79 7.00 -1.38
C GLY A 405 -20.29 7.33 -1.44
N HIS A 406 -21.08 6.83 -0.49
CA HIS A 406 -22.52 7.05 -0.40
C HIS A 406 -23.01 7.04 1.05
N ASN A 407 -24.25 7.48 1.27
CA ASN A 407 -24.97 7.33 2.53
C ASN A 407 -26.36 6.74 2.31
N ASN A 408 -26.90 6.05 3.31
CA ASN A 408 -28.21 5.43 3.23
C ASN A 408 -29.30 6.38 3.75
N GLU A 409 -30.34 6.70 2.95
CA GLU A 409 -31.49 7.47 3.42
C GLU A 409 -32.25 6.70 4.52
N ALA A 410 -32.65 7.41 5.57
CA ALA A 410 -33.45 6.86 6.65
C ALA A 410 -34.93 6.74 6.22
N GLY A 411 -35.51 5.55 6.35
CA GLY A 411 -36.97 5.35 6.16
C GLY A 411 -37.45 4.92 4.77
N GLY A 412 -36.59 4.36 3.91
CA GLY A 412 -37.05 3.66 2.71
C GLY A 412 -38.02 2.52 3.08
N SER A 413 -39.28 2.62 2.67
CA SER A 413 -40.30 1.61 2.93
C SER A 413 -40.03 0.35 2.09
N GLY A 414 -39.21 -0.56 2.61
CA GLY A 414 -39.02 -1.87 2.00
C GLY A 414 -37.88 -2.65 2.65
N SER A 415 -38.23 -3.49 3.63
CA SER A 415 -37.42 -4.56 4.27
C SER A 415 -35.99 -4.25 4.76
N PRO A 416 -35.45 -5.00 5.73
CA PRO A 416 -34.09 -4.80 6.25
C PRO A 416 -32.95 -5.19 5.30
N ALA A 417 -33.18 -5.27 3.99
CA ALA A 417 -32.18 -5.71 3.01
C ALA A 417 -32.02 -4.67 1.89
N ASN A 418 -30.88 -3.98 1.89
CA ASN A 418 -30.13 -3.43 0.74
C ASN A 418 -30.84 -2.57 -0.33
N ASN A 419 -32.07 -2.11 -0.11
CA ASN A 419 -32.78 -1.18 -1.01
C ASN A 419 -33.11 0.17 -0.35
N LYS A 420 -32.30 0.61 0.62
CA LYS A 420 -32.40 1.99 1.09
C LYS A 420 -31.91 2.91 -0.03
N PRO A 421 -32.68 3.94 -0.43
CA PRO A 421 -32.19 4.94 -1.37
C PRO A 421 -30.83 5.48 -0.90
N GLN A 422 -29.86 5.49 -1.79
CA GLN A 422 -28.53 6.02 -1.51
C GLN A 422 -28.45 7.48 -1.96
N VAL A 423 -27.77 8.29 -1.17
CA VAL A 423 -27.42 9.69 -1.49
C VAL A 423 -25.90 9.85 -1.51
N GLY A 424 -25.41 10.99 -1.99
CA GLY A 424 -23.98 11.28 -2.09
C GLY A 424 -23.22 11.04 -0.78
N GLY A 425 -21.95 10.62 -0.91
CA GLY A 425 -21.09 10.25 0.22
C GLY A 425 -20.71 11.41 1.14
N THR A 426 -20.71 12.64 0.63
CA THR A 426 -20.42 13.85 1.40
C THR A 426 -21.69 14.53 1.86
N PHE A 427 -21.75 14.92 3.13
CA PHE A 427 -22.89 15.60 3.72
C PHE A 427 -22.46 16.60 4.77
N ARG A 428 -23.31 17.59 5.01
CA ARG A 428 -23.14 18.59 6.07
C ARG A 428 -24.17 18.42 7.16
N MET A 429 -23.78 18.57 8.42
CA MET A 429 -24.67 18.44 9.57
C MET A 429 -24.40 19.51 10.63
N SER A 430 -25.38 19.70 11.52
CA SER A 430 -25.25 20.60 12.67
C SER A 430 -24.24 20.07 13.68
N TRP A 431 -23.64 20.97 14.48
CA TRP A 431 -22.79 20.57 15.60
C TRP A 431 -23.53 19.77 16.68
N ASP A 432 -24.84 19.97 16.80
CA ASP A 432 -25.69 19.21 17.74
C ASP A 432 -25.87 17.76 17.28
N ASP A 433 -26.17 17.55 16.00
CA ASP A 433 -26.23 16.21 15.41
C ASP A 433 -24.87 15.53 15.41
N TYR A 434 -23.81 16.27 15.09
CA TYR A 434 -22.45 15.75 15.16
C TYR A 434 -22.11 15.22 16.55
N ARG A 435 -22.36 16.00 17.61
CA ARG A 435 -22.10 15.57 19.00
C ARG A 435 -22.97 14.40 19.46
N ARG A 436 -24.14 14.22 18.86
CA ARG A 436 -25.04 13.10 19.14
C ARG A 436 -24.59 11.82 18.44
N CYS A 437 -24.07 11.92 17.22
CA CYS A 437 -23.77 10.76 16.37
C CYS A 437 -22.31 10.28 16.49
N PHE A 438 -21.37 11.18 16.78
CA PHE A 438 -19.93 10.90 16.77
C PHE A 438 -19.35 10.85 18.19
N MET A 439 -18.36 9.97 18.41
CA MET A 439 -17.71 9.80 19.71
C MET A 439 -16.30 10.38 19.78
N SER A 440 -15.61 10.52 18.65
CA SER A 440 -14.23 11.00 18.59
C SER A 440 -13.93 11.68 17.26
N TYR A 441 -12.88 12.50 17.27
CA TYR A 441 -12.15 12.90 16.07
C TYR A 441 -10.66 12.73 16.28
N THR A 442 -9.97 12.49 15.17
CA THR A 442 -8.52 12.34 15.11
C THR A 442 -7.97 13.36 14.14
N TYR A 443 -6.89 14.06 14.51
CA TYR A 443 -6.13 14.90 13.59
C TYR A 443 -4.70 14.33 13.43
N GLY A 444 -4.27 14.20 12.19
CA GLY A 444 -2.95 13.72 11.82
C GLY A 444 -1.97 14.84 11.52
N ARG A 445 -0.76 14.44 11.11
CA ARG A 445 0.29 15.35 10.67
C ARG A 445 0.81 14.89 9.31
N ILE A 446 0.85 15.79 8.35
CA ILE A 446 1.64 15.62 7.14
C ILE A 446 3.09 15.97 7.51
N PRO A 447 4.06 15.04 7.35
CA PRO A 447 5.46 15.25 7.68
C PRO A 447 6.06 16.54 7.10
#